data_AF-A0A9P1M9R7-F1
#
_entry.id   AF-A0A9P1M9R7-F1
#
_cell.length_a   1.000
_cell.length_b   1.000
_cell.length_c   1.000
_cell.angle_alpha   90.00
_cell.angle_beta   90.00
_cell.angle_gamma   90.00
#
_symmetry.space_group_name_H-M   'P 1'
#
loop_
_entity.id
_entity.type
_entity.pdbx_description
1 polymer ?
#
loop_
_entity_poly.entity_id
_entity_poly.type
_entity_poly.pdbx_seq_one_letter_code
_entity_poly.pdbx_strand_id
1 'polypeptide(L)'
;MAPASRASSRPGSMVADFYGQDPFRTPVGRGAQSVRASTVVSGRTSFIASCVQKPPPKQQRFKSSRLIGEYEKPWTEKRDHRIAYDRWIFYFMTLLGLGISAYICWDGWNSYGSRDFCLIWEDDFSNGIDDSSWNYEIQRGGFGSGAFDWTTDDKRNAYADSEGLHIVPTLTIDDIDITEAQLLDGYKLNLTTDGTCTTTGIEACGITSNKTTGDIINPIRSARLNTKGKRTITYGKVEIVAKLPKGDWLWPALWMMPEEEYYGGWPASGEIDIMESRGNEGTSYKGGRNEVGGTLHWGPVWELDMFKQTSGKRDLRRTDYSEDFHIFGVEWTEKYIFIYVDSVLAQTIYTPFRKRGDSLYQRGGFGNMEINETVPENPWAKSPNINAPFDRPFYLIVNVAVGTTNGYFPRMRISQANRTPQLASDGYGPKPWRDGAEDAQRQFWAARPVWEPSWGAGDSRGMTVKNVRMWNPGKCA
;
A
#
# COMPACT_ATOMS: atom_id res chain seq x y z
N MET A 1 -45.75 -14.18 63.27
CA MET A 1 -45.02 -15.37 63.77
C MET A 1 -43.56 -15.22 63.39
N ALA A 2 -42.70 -15.01 64.40
CA ALA A 2 -41.26 -15.26 64.31
C ALA A 2 -41.03 -16.80 64.30
N PRO A 3 -39.85 -17.33 63.89
CA PRO A 3 -38.63 -17.17 64.69
C PRO A 3 -37.32 -16.90 63.91
N ALA A 4 -36.43 -16.19 64.62
CA ALA A 4 -34.96 -16.12 64.53
C ALA A 4 -34.32 -17.47 64.93
N SER A 5 -33.03 -17.80 64.89
CA SER A 5 -31.71 -17.34 64.39
C SER A 5 -30.72 -18.46 64.82
N ARG A 6 -29.58 -18.67 64.13
CA ARG A 6 -28.24 -18.54 64.76
C ARG A 6 -27.08 -18.90 63.81
N ALA A 7 -26.05 -18.06 63.95
CA ALA A 7 -24.72 -18.01 63.35
C ALA A 7 -23.91 -19.33 63.33
N SER A 8 -22.94 -19.43 62.41
CA SER A 8 -21.51 -19.38 62.77
C SER A 8 -20.59 -19.39 61.54
N SER A 9 -19.46 -18.71 61.74
CA SER A 9 -18.28 -18.53 60.91
C SER A 9 -17.53 -19.82 60.58
N ARG A 10 -16.79 -19.83 59.47
CA ARG A 10 -15.65 -20.74 59.25
C ARG A 10 -14.43 -19.98 58.71
N PRO A 11 -13.27 -20.06 59.38
CA PRO A 11 -11.95 -19.80 58.82
C PRO A 11 -11.16 -21.09 58.54
N GLY A 12 -10.29 -21.05 57.53
CA GLY A 12 -8.85 -21.39 57.66
C GLY A 12 -8.34 -22.84 57.69
N SER A 13 -7.44 -23.10 56.72
CA SER A 13 -6.20 -23.93 56.77
C SER A 13 -6.33 -25.44 56.45
N MET A 14 -5.67 -25.96 55.41
CA MET A 14 -4.26 -26.47 55.30
C MET A 14 -4.28 -28.02 55.32
N VAL A 15 -3.55 -28.86 54.57
CA VAL A 15 -2.41 -28.89 53.62
C VAL A 15 -2.54 -30.22 52.82
N ALA A 16 -2.07 -30.31 51.57
CA ALA A 16 -1.27 -31.45 51.08
C ALA A 16 -0.92 -31.36 49.58
N ASP A 17 0.36 -31.63 49.31
CA ASP A 17 1.12 -31.66 48.06
C ASP A 17 0.53 -32.51 46.93
N PHE A 18 0.84 -32.16 45.68
CA PHE A 18 1.49 -33.02 44.66
C PHE A 18 1.59 -32.25 43.32
N TYR A 19 2.71 -31.53 43.10
CA TYR A 19 3.07 -31.02 41.77
C TYR A 19 3.89 -32.07 41.02
N GLY A 20 3.29 -32.68 39.99
CA GLY A 20 4.04 -33.34 38.93
C GLY A 20 4.68 -32.31 38.00
N GLN A 21 5.98 -32.44 37.75
CA GLN A 21 6.71 -31.61 36.79
C GLN A 21 6.55 -32.14 35.36
N ASP A 22 6.34 -31.22 34.42
CA ASP A 22 6.30 -31.46 32.98
C ASP A 22 7.72 -31.79 32.44
N PRO A 23 7.92 -32.95 31.77
CA PRO A 23 9.21 -33.41 31.31
C PRO A 23 9.78 -32.70 30.05
N PHE A 24 9.10 -31.71 29.46
CA PHE A 24 9.54 -31.07 28.20
C PHE A 24 10.03 -29.62 28.31
N ARG A 25 10.33 -29.11 29.52
CA ARG A 25 10.80 -27.73 29.68
C ARG A 25 12.31 -27.57 29.39
N THR A 26 12.66 -26.77 28.37
CA THR A 26 14.05 -26.40 28.03
C THR A 26 14.69 -25.52 29.13
N PRO A 27 15.98 -25.68 29.47
CA PRO A 27 16.61 -24.88 30.53
C PRO A 27 16.83 -23.43 30.09
N VAL A 28 16.36 -22.47 30.88
CA VAL A 28 16.71 -21.06 30.75
C VAL A 28 18.13 -20.86 31.31
N GLY A 29 19.07 -20.49 30.44
CA GLY A 29 20.43 -20.14 30.84
C GLY A 29 20.43 -18.89 31.72
N ARG A 30 21.13 -18.95 32.86
CA ARG A 30 21.37 -17.78 33.73
C ARG A 30 22.19 -16.73 32.97
N GLY A 31 21.57 -15.60 32.67
CA GLY A 31 22.25 -14.42 32.13
C GLY A 31 23.27 -13.86 33.13
N ALA A 32 24.47 -13.56 32.63
CA ALA A 32 25.52 -12.86 33.34
C ALA A 32 25.09 -11.41 33.64
N GLN A 33 25.51 -10.93 34.82
CA GLN A 33 25.19 -9.61 35.34
C GLN A 33 25.81 -8.49 34.48
N SER A 34 25.00 -7.44 34.27
CA SER A 34 25.39 -6.17 33.65
C SER A 34 26.35 -5.40 34.57
N VAL A 35 27.56 -5.10 34.08
CA VAL A 35 28.46 -4.12 34.70
C VAL A 35 28.19 -2.75 34.07
N ARG A 36 27.81 -1.78 34.91
CA ARG A 36 27.72 -0.36 34.56
C ARG A 36 29.08 0.18 34.13
N ALA A 37 29.14 0.93 33.03
CA ALA A 37 30.26 1.81 32.74
C ALA A 37 29.79 3.26 32.80
N SER A 38 30.39 4.01 33.72
CA SER A 38 30.26 5.46 33.86
C SER A 38 31.19 6.18 32.89
N THR A 39 30.79 7.40 32.54
CA THR A 39 31.42 8.42 31.69
C THR A 39 32.89 8.71 32.00
N VAL A 40 33.70 9.08 30.98
CA VAL A 40 34.57 10.30 30.90
C VAL A 40 35.56 10.23 29.70
N VAL A 41 35.38 11.19 28.77
CA VAL A 41 36.34 12.13 28.12
C VAL A 41 37.69 11.67 27.50
N SER A 42 37.85 12.05 26.21
CA SER A 42 39.05 12.54 25.49
C SER A 42 40.32 11.68 25.38
N GLY A 43 40.77 11.50 24.13
CA GLY A 43 42.20 11.36 23.83
C GLY A 43 42.48 10.47 22.63
N ARG A 44 42.98 11.05 21.53
CA ARG A 44 43.62 10.31 20.43
C ARG A 44 44.87 9.61 20.97
N THR A 45 44.92 8.28 20.87
CA THR A 45 46.18 7.53 20.69
C THR A 45 45.89 6.25 19.92
N SER A 46 46.53 6.16 18.76
CA SER A 46 46.62 4.99 17.90
C SER A 46 47.44 3.91 18.60
N PHE A 47 46.79 2.82 19.03
CA PHE A 47 47.45 1.57 19.36
C PHE A 47 47.18 0.56 18.25
N ILE A 48 48.22 0.26 17.48
CA ILE A 48 48.26 -0.93 16.62
C ILE A 48 48.32 -2.12 17.58
N ALA A 49 47.16 -2.69 17.90
CA ALA A 49 47.10 -3.99 18.53
C ALA A 49 47.45 -5.03 17.46
N SER A 50 48.67 -5.56 17.51
CA SER A 50 49.04 -6.80 16.83
C SER A 50 48.15 -7.92 17.37
N CYS A 51 47.00 -8.13 16.74
CA CYS A 51 46.16 -9.28 16.97
C CYS A 51 46.93 -10.52 16.49
N VAL A 52 47.68 -11.16 17.38
CA VAL A 52 48.06 -12.56 17.21
C VAL A 52 46.74 -13.32 17.07
N GLN A 53 46.38 -13.68 15.83
CA GLN A 53 45.24 -14.55 15.58
C GLN A 53 45.55 -15.89 16.26
N LYS A 54 45.00 -16.10 17.46
CA LYS A 54 44.92 -17.45 18.02
C LYS A 54 44.13 -18.26 17.00
N PRO A 55 44.65 -19.43 16.56
CA PRO A 55 43.88 -20.30 15.69
C PRO A 55 42.53 -20.59 16.35
N PRO A 56 41.44 -20.71 15.57
CA PRO A 56 40.13 -20.99 16.11
C PRO A 56 40.23 -22.22 17.02
N PRO A 57 39.60 -22.21 18.22
CA PRO A 57 39.67 -23.36 19.10
C PRO A 57 39.18 -24.58 18.31
N LYS A 58 40.03 -25.61 18.21
CA LYS A 58 39.64 -26.89 17.60
C LYS A 58 38.30 -27.26 18.19
N GLN A 59 37.25 -27.33 17.37
CA GLN A 59 35.95 -27.83 17.80
C GLN A 59 36.19 -29.20 18.42
N GLN A 60 36.19 -29.27 19.75
CA GLN A 60 36.22 -30.55 20.42
C GLN A 60 34.88 -31.17 20.12
N ARG A 61 34.88 -32.13 19.17
CA ARG A 61 33.74 -33.03 19.00
C ARG A 61 33.33 -33.50 20.39
N PHE A 62 32.06 -33.34 20.72
CA PHE A 62 31.52 -33.73 22.01
C PHE A 62 31.89 -35.20 22.26
N LYS A 63 32.90 -35.43 23.10
CA LYS A 63 33.29 -36.75 23.55
C LYS A 63 32.46 -37.01 24.79
N SER A 64 31.47 -37.89 24.66
CA SER A 64 30.71 -38.37 25.81
C SER A 64 31.69 -38.90 26.85
N SER A 65 31.67 -38.33 28.06
CA SER A 65 32.51 -38.79 29.18
C SER A 65 32.17 -40.21 29.64
N ARG A 66 31.03 -40.76 29.18
CA ARG A 66 30.55 -42.12 29.50
C ARG A 66 30.94 -43.18 28.47
N LEU A 67 31.38 -42.81 27.27
CA LEU A 67 31.74 -43.75 26.20
C LEU A 67 33.18 -43.49 25.77
N ILE A 68 34.11 -44.11 26.50
CA ILE A 68 35.56 -44.00 26.28
C ILE A 68 36.10 -45.42 26.09
N GLY A 69 36.60 -45.74 24.89
CA GLY A 69 37.12 -47.07 24.52
C GLY A 69 36.35 -47.74 23.38
N GLU A 70 36.63 -49.02 23.11
CA GLU A 70 35.75 -49.84 22.27
C GLU A 70 34.46 -50.12 23.04
N TYR A 71 33.34 -49.74 22.46
CA TYR A 71 32.01 -49.95 23.03
C TYR A 71 31.20 -50.81 22.08
N GLU A 72 30.44 -51.76 22.64
CA GLU A 72 29.58 -52.61 21.85
C GLU A 72 28.53 -51.77 21.12
N LYS A 73 28.47 -51.98 19.81
CA LYS A 73 27.48 -51.37 18.91
C LYS A 73 26.58 -52.49 18.40
N PRO A 74 25.70 -53.07 19.23
CA PRO A 74 24.86 -54.20 18.81
C PRO A 74 23.98 -53.86 17.59
N TRP A 75 23.68 -52.58 17.36
CA TRP A 75 23.01 -52.07 16.14
C TRP A 75 23.85 -52.13 14.86
N THR A 76 25.13 -52.53 14.94
CA THR A 76 26.02 -52.78 13.79
C THR A 76 26.30 -54.27 13.55
N GLU A 77 25.96 -55.14 14.50
CA GLU A 77 26.20 -56.60 14.39
C GLU A 77 25.23 -57.29 13.44
N LYS A 78 23.98 -56.80 13.36
CA LYS A 78 22.97 -57.28 12.40
C LYS A 78 22.44 -56.12 11.58
N ARG A 79 22.46 -56.27 10.26
CA ARG A 79 21.93 -55.28 9.33
C ARG A 79 20.40 -55.26 9.43
N ASP A 80 19.84 -54.20 10.02
CA ASP A 80 18.40 -53.99 10.01
C ASP A 80 17.96 -53.45 8.63
N HIS A 81 17.22 -54.25 7.89
CA HIS A 81 16.71 -53.87 6.57
C HIS A 81 15.69 -52.72 6.65
N ARG A 82 15.01 -52.53 7.79
CA ARG A 82 14.04 -51.43 7.99
C ARG A 82 14.69 -50.06 7.90
N ILE A 83 15.90 -49.90 8.42
CA ILE A 83 16.67 -48.64 8.32
C ILE A 83 17.01 -48.34 6.85
N ALA A 84 17.26 -49.36 6.03
CA ALA A 84 17.46 -49.16 4.59
C ALA A 84 16.17 -48.71 3.90
N TYR A 85 15.04 -49.33 4.23
CA TYR A 85 13.72 -48.92 3.75
C TYR A 85 13.38 -47.48 4.17
N ASP A 86 13.63 -47.10 5.43
CA ASP A 86 13.35 -45.73 5.92
C ASP A 86 14.18 -44.69 5.18
N ARG A 87 15.46 -44.97 4.91
CA ARG A 87 16.32 -44.09 4.11
C ARG A 87 15.82 -43.99 2.67
N TRP A 88 15.41 -45.11 2.08
CA TRP A 88 14.83 -45.12 0.74
C TRP A 88 13.53 -44.32 0.66
N ILE A 89 12.62 -44.50 1.62
CA ILE A 89 11.37 -43.75 1.72
C ILE A 89 11.66 -42.25 1.86
N PHE A 90 12.61 -41.86 2.72
CA PHE A 90 12.99 -40.47 2.92
C PHE A 90 13.54 -39.82 1.64
N TYR A 91 14.51 -40.46 0.99
CA TYR A 91 15.08 -39.94 -0.25
C TYR A 91 14.05 -39.91 -1.38
N PHE A 92 13.23 -40.95 -1.49
CA PHE A 92 12.15 -41.00 -2.48
C PHE A 92 11.15 -39.86 -2.28
N MET A 93 10.66 -39.64 -1.06
CA MET A 93 9.70 -38.57 -0.77
C MET A 93 10.31 -37.18 -0.94
N THR A 94 11.60 -37.02 -0.62
CA THR A 94 12.34 -35.77 -0.87
C THR A 94 12.46 -35.50 -2.36
N LEU A 95 12.86 -36.50 -3.16
CA LEU A 95 12.96 -36.38 -4.62
C LEU A 95 11.60 -36.17 -5.28
N LEU A 96 10.55 -36.83 -4.79
CA LEU A 96 9.19 -36.62 -5.24
C LEU A 96 8.73 -35.19 -4.96
N GLY A 97 8.98 -34.66 -3.76
CA GLY A 97 8.67 -33.29 -3.38
C GLY A 97 9.43 -32.25 -4.24
N LEU A 98 10.72 -32.48 -4.50
CA LEU A 98 11.50 -31.64 -5.41
C LEU A 98 11.01 -31.74 -6.86
N GLY A 99 10.64 -32.93 -7.32
CA GLY A 99 10.08 -33.16 -8.65
C GLY A 99 8.75 -32.45 -8.86
N ILE A 100 7.84 -32.55 -7.89
CA ILE A 100 6.56 -31.82 -7.90
C ILE A 100 6.82 -30.30 -7.88
N SER A 101 7.74 -29.83 -7.04
CA SER A 101 8.07 -28.40 -6.97
C SER A 101 8.64 -27.89 -8.30
N ALA A 102 9.56 -28.64 -8.91
CA ALA A 102 10.12 -28.32 -10.22
C ALA A 102 9.05 -28.32 -11.32
N TYR A 103 8.12 -29.29 -11.29
CA TYR A 103 6.99 -29.34 -12.20
C TYR A 103 6.08 -28.11 -12.05
N ILE A 104 5.73 -27.72 -10.82
CA ILE A 104 4.91 -26.52 -10.57
C ILE A 104 5.61 -25.25 -11.07
N CYS A 105 6.91 -25.10 -10.82
CA CYS A 105 7.69 -23.97 -11.34
C CYS A 105 7.74 -23.96 -12.87
N TRP A 106 7.94 -25.12 -13.50
CA TRP A 106 7.97 -25.26 -14.96
C TRP A 106 6.60 -25.00 -15.60
N ASP A 107 5.52 -25.52 -15.01
CA ASP A 107 4.15 -25.30 -15.44
C ASP A 107 3.76 -23.82 -15.30
N GLY A 108 4.12 -23.18 -14.20
CA GLY A 108 3.95 -21.74 -13.99
C GLY A 108 4.70 -20.90 -15.02
N TRP A 109 5.97 -21.25 -15.30
CA TRP A 109 6.78 -20.57 -16.31
C TRP A 109 6.18 -20.68 -17.72
N ASN A 110 5.77 -21.88 -18.12
CA ASN A 110 5.18 -22.10 -19.44
C ASN A 110 3.77 -21.51 -19.57
N SER A 111 3.01 -21.49 -18.48
CA SER A 111 1.70 -20.83 -18.42
C SER A 111 1.81 -19.30 -18.57
N TYR A 112 2.95 -18.73 -18.18
CA TYR A 112 3.30 -17.33 -18.43
C TYR A 112 3.93 -17.11 -19.81
N GLY A 113 3.76 -18.05 -20.76
CA GLY A 113 4.31 -17.98 -22.11
C GLY A 113 4.27 -16.57 -22.68
N SER A 114 5.44 -16.08 -23.09
CA SER A 114 5.70 -14.69 -23.51
C SER A 114 4.54 -14.19 -24.38
N ARG A 115 3.67 -13.39 -23.79
CA ARG A 115 2.59 -12.80 -24.57
C ARG A 115 3.22 -11.74 -25.44
N ASP A 116 2.99 -11.86 -26.73
CA ASP A 116 3.30 -10.80 -27.65
C ASP A 116 2.45 -9.59 -27.26
N PHE A 117 3.10 -8.46 -27.07
CA PHE A 117 2.46 -7.18 -26.80
C PHE A 117 2.93 -6.19 -27.86
N CYS A 118 2.01 -5.49 -28.49
CA CYS A 118 2.33 -4.44 -29.45
C CYS A 118 2.18 -3.07 -28.80
N LEU A 119 3.23 -2.26 -28.84
CA LEU A 119 3.22 -0.89 -28.30
C LEU A 119 2.27 -0.05 -29.15
N ILE A 120 1.26 0.55 -28.52
CA ILE A 120 0.27 1.39 -29.20
C ILE A 120 0.43 2.87 -28.89
N TRP A 121 0.99 3.18 -27.73
CA TRP A 121 1.22 4.55 -27.29
C TRP A 121 2.33 4.57 -26.24
N GLU A 122 3.20 5.56 -26.36
CA GLU A 122 4.26 5.88 -25.40
C GLU A 122 4.34 7.39 -25.28
N ASP A 123 4.52 7.86 -24.05
CA ASP A 123 4.87 9.24 -23.75
C ASP A 123 6.06 9.24 -22.77
N ASP A 124 7.17 9.82 -23.20
CA ASP A 124 8.40 9.97 -22.43
C ASP A 124 8.60 11.41 -21.93
N PHE A 125 7.64 12.29 -22.18
CA PHE A 125 7.62 13.70 -21.79
C PHE A 125 8.81 14.54 -22.29
N SER A 126 9.58 14.03 -23.25
CA SER A 126 10.77 14.71 -23.79
C SER A 126 10.45 16.05 -24.47
N ASN A 127 9.24 16.19 -24.98
CA ASN A 127 8.74 17.41 -25.65
C ASN A 127 7.80 18.23 -24.77
N GLY A 128 7.75 17.97 -23.46
CA GLY A 128 6.79 18.56 -22.55
C GLY A 128 5.54 17.72 -22.37
N ILE A 129 4.50 18.33 -21.80
CA ILE A 129 3.19 17.69 -21.59
C ILE A 129 2.36 17.93 -22.86
N ASP A 130 2.06 16.87 -23.60
CA ASP A 130 1.33 16.95 -24.87
C ASP A 130 -0.18 17.10 -24.65
N ASP A 131 -0.72 18.26 -25.03
CA ASP A 131 -2.16 18.56 -24.99
C ASP A 131 -3.00 17.64 -25.90
N SER A 132 -2.39 16.90 -26.84
CA SER A 132 -3.11 15.88 -27.62
C SER A 132 -3.30 14.56 -26.85
N SER A 133 -2.53 14.35 -25.79
CA SER A 133 -2.51 13.12 -24.99
C SER A 133 -3.05 13.32 -23.57
N TRP A 134 -2.85 14.49 -22.96
CA TRP A 134 -3.19 14.77 -21.56
C TRP A 134 -4.17 15.92 -21.38
N ASN A 135 -5.10 15.80 -20.44
CA ASN A 135 -5.93 16.87 -19.92
C ASN A 135 -5.53 17.19 -18.49
N TYR A 136 -5.69 18.45 -18.08
CA TYR A 136 -5.67 18.83 -16.68
C TYR A 136 -7.08 18.74 -16.11
N GLU A 137 -7.23 18.15 -14.92
CA GLU A 137 -8.43 18.30 -14.10
C GLU A 137 -8.19 19.39 -13.07
N ILE A 138 -9.03 20.43 -13.09
CA ILE A 138 -8.89 21.61 -12.23
C ILE A 138 -10.15 21.75 -11.39
N GLN A 139 -10.03 21.40 -10.11
CA GLN A 139 -11.06 21.64 -9.10
C GLN A 139 -10.52 21.55 -7.67
N ARG A 140 -11.31 22.02 -6.71
CA ARG A 140 -11.03 21.99 -5.27
C ARG A 140 -11.91 21.01 -4.47
N GLY A 141 -12.80 20.29 -5.14
CA GLY A 141 -13.85 19.47 -4.51
C GLY A 141 -13.37 18.15 -3.89
N GLY A 142 -12.07 17.85 -3.90
CA GLY A 142 -11.51 16.66 -3.27
C GLY A 142 -11.87 15.32 -3.94
N PHE A 143 -12.41 15.34 -5.16
CA PHE A 143 -12.65 14.16 -6.02
C PHE A 143 -13.34 12.96 -5.33
N GLY A 144 -14.30 13.23 -4.44
CA GLY A 144 -15.03 12.18 -3.71
C GLY A 144 -14.25 11.52 -2.55
N SER A 145 -12.93 11.74 -2.45
CA SER A 145 -12.14 11.32 -1.29
C SER A 145 -12.13 12.37 -0.18
N GLY A 146 -12.44 13.62 -0.51
CA GLY A 146 -12.29 14.75 0.41
C GLY A 146 -10.83 15.17 0.57
N ALA A 147 -10.03 15.01 -0.49
CA ALA A 147 -8.65 15.47 -0.54
C ALA A 147 -8.53 16.98 -0.33
N PHE A 148 -7.42 17.42 0.26
CA PHE A 148 -7.24 18.81 0.68
C PHE A 148 -6.56 19.68 -0.36
N ASP A 149 -6.07 19.09 -1.45
CA ASP A 149 -5.46 19.81 -2.56
C ASP A 149 -6.51 20.45 -3.48
N TRP A 150 -6.11 21.56 -4.08
CA TRP A 150 -6.75 22.15 -5.25
C TRP A 150 -5.87 21.85 -6.46
N THR A 151 -6.43 21.15 -7.44
CA THR A 151 -5.72 20.74 -8.65
C THR A 151 -5.68 21.85 -9.68
N THR A 152 -4.52 22.08 -10.31
CA THR A 152 -4.28 23.19 -11.26
C THR A 152 -3.40 22.76 -12.44
N ASP A 153 -3.31 23.63 -13.45
CA ASP A 153 -2.43 23.54 -14.62
C ASP A 153 -1.17 24.42 -14.51
N ASP A 154 -0.88 24.94 -13.30
CA ASP A 154 0.29 25.79 -13.07
C ASP A 154 1.59 24.98 -13.23
N LYS A 155 2.59 25.58 -13.89
CA LYS A 155 3.91 24.98 -14.09
C LYS A 155 4.65 24.69 -12.79
N ARG A 156 4.24 25.29 -11.67
CA ARG A 156 4.74 24.97 -10.33
C ARG A 156 4.22 23.63 -9.81
N ASN A 157 3.05 23.19 -10.29
CA ASN A 157 2.42 21.94 -9.88
C ASN A 157 2.57 20.82 -10.90
N ALA A 158 2.58 21.13 -12.21
CA ALA A 158 2.80 20.16 -13.27
C ALA A 158 3.71 20.73 -14.36
N TYR A 159 4.84 20.07 -14.57
CA TYR A 159 5.77 20.42 -15.64
C TYR A 159 6.56 19.20 -16.08
N ALA A 160 7.18 19.27 -17.25
CA ALA A 160 8.03 18.21 -17.77
C ALA A 160 9.43 18.73 -18.08
N ASP A 161 10.44 17.92 -17.77
CA ASP A 161 11.85 18.18 -18.04
C ASP A 161 12.57 16.89 -18.49
N SER A 162 13.90 16.87 -18.41
CA SER A 162 14.70 15.70 -18.80
C SER A 162 14.51 14.43 -17.96
N GLU A 163 13.98 14.55 -16.73
CA GLU A 163 13.66 13.39 -15.87
C GLU A 163 12.25 12.83 -16.14
N GLY A 164 11.34 13.65 -16.69
CA GLY A 164 9.98 13.28 -17.05
C GLY A 164 8.95 14.32 -16.61
N LEU A 165 7.70 13.89 -16.46
CA LEU A 165 6.61 14.68 -15.88
C LEU A 165 6.74 14.74 -14.36
N HIS A 166 6.76 15.95 -13.80
CA HIS A 166 6.74 16.21 -12.37
C HIS A 166 5.37 16.70 -11.94
N ILE A 167 4.83 16.08 -10.89
CA ILE A 167 3.61 16.52 -10.19
C ILE A 167 4.00 16.90 -8.78
N VAL A 168 4.07 18.20 -8.50
CA VAL A 168 4.67 18.76 -7.28
C VAL A 168 3.62 19.54 -6.48
N PRO A 169 3.21 19.05 -5.30
CA PRO A 169 2.33 19.81 -4.42
C PRO A 169 3.04 21.05 -3.84
N THR A 170 2.35 22.19 -3.87
CA THR A 170 2.83 23.48 -3.33
C THR A 170 1.86 24.04 -2.30
N LEU A 171 2.33 24.93 -1.41
CA LEU A 171 1.43 25.64 -0.51
C LEU A 171 0.68 26.71 -1.30
N THR A 172 -0.63 26.83 -1.09
CA THR A 172 -1.44 27.85 -1.79
C THR A 172 -0.96 29.28 -1.51
N ILE A 173 -0.46 29.54 -0.29
CA ILE A 173 0.06 30.86 0.09
C ILE A 173 1.34 31.26 -0.65
N ASP A 174 2.14 30.29 -1.09
CA ASP A 174 3.37 30.54 -1.85
C ASP A 174 3.05 30.79 -3.33
N ASP A 175 1.83 30.43 -3.74
CA ASP A 175 1.47 30.27 -5.14
C ASP A 175 0.67 31.44 -5.71
N ILE A 176 -0.37 31.88 -5.00
CA ILE A 176 -1.32 32.92 -5.47
C ILE A 176 -1.22 34.24 -4.72
N ASP A 177 -0.11 34.47 -4.03
CA ASP A 177 0.16 35.70 -3.27
C ASP A 177 -0.97 36.06 -2.28
N ILE A 178 -1.55 35.03 -1.63
CA ILE A 178 -2.51 35.23 -0.54
C ILE A 178 -1.81 35.09 0.80
N THR A 179 -2.22 35.93 1.75
CA THR A 179 -1.74 35.81 3.12
C THR A 179 -2.38 34.61 3.83
N GLU A 180 -1.72 34.10 4.86
CA GLU A 180 -2.29 33.04 5.72
C GLU A 180 -3.60 33.48 6.37
N ALA A 181 -3.76 34.78 6.66
CA ALA A 181 -5.03 35.33 7.15
C ALA A 181 -6.15 35.20 6.12
N GLN A 182 -5.86 35.49 4.85
CA GLN A 182 -6.81 35.36 3.73
C GLN A 182 -7.17 33.91 3.44
N LEU A 183 -6.19 33.00 3.51
CA LEU A 183 -6.43 31.56 3.40
C LEU A 183 -7.52 31.11 4.39
N LEU A 184 -7.46 31.63 5.62
CA LEU A 184 -8.33 31.29 6.74
C LEU A 184 -9.60 32.14 6.83
N ASP A 185 -9.68 33.32 6.21
CA ASP A 185 -10.82 34.22 6.34
C ASP A 185 -10.88 35.30 5.25
N GLY A 186 -12.06 35.51 4.67
CA GLY A 186 -12.37 36.67 3.82
C GLY A 186 -11.83 36.63 2.39
N TYR A 187 -11.28 35.51 1.92
CA TYR A 187 -10.83 35.33 0.55
C TYR A 187 -11.85 34.55 -0.28
N LYS A 188 -12.11 35.00 -1.51
CA LYS A 188 -13.04 34.34 -2.43
C LYS A 188 -12.29 33.77 -3.63
N LEU A 189 -12.26 32.44 -3.73
CA LEU A 189 -11.74 31.71 -4.88
C LEU A 189 -12.89 31.39 -5.83
N ASN A 190 -12.74 31.68 -7.12
CA ASN A 190 -13.76 31.38 -8.14
C ASN A 190 -13.14 30.97 -9.47
N LEU A 191 -12.93 29.66 -9.63
CA LEU A 191 -12.37 29.03 -10.82
C LEU A 191 -13.32 29.10 -12.02
N THR A 192 -14.63 29.29 -11.80
CA THR A 192 -15.60 29.44 -12.89
C THR A 192 -15.46 30.77 -13.58
N THR A 193 -15.24 31.86 -12.83
CA THR A 193 -14.96 33.17 -13.43
C THR A 193 -13.61 33.22 -14.13
N ASP A 194 -12.65 32.44 -13.61
CA ASP A 194 -11.32 32.32 -14.21
C ASP A 194 -11.34 31.42 -15.45
N GLY A 195 -12.43 30.69 -15.69
CA GLY A 195 -12.59 29.78 -16.84
C GLY A 195 -11.74 28.52 -16.77
N THR A 196 -11.12 28.24 -15.62
CA THR A 196 -10.19 27.11 -15.44
C THR A 196 -10.86 25.87 -14.88
N CYS A 197 -12.01 26.00 -14.19
CA CYS A 197 -12.66 24.85 -13.58
C CYS A 197 -13.14 23.82 -14.62
N THR A 198 -12.75 22.55 -14.44
CA THR A 198 -13.11 21.48 -15.39
C THR A 198 -14.34 20.67 -14.99
N THR A 199 -14.89 20.92 -13.80
CA THR A 199 -16.11 20.28 -13.30
C THR A 199 -17.31 21.22 -13.42
N THR A 200 -18.51 20.65 -13.39
CA THR A 200 -19.77 21.40 -13.39
C THR A 200 -20.27 21.76 -11.99
N GLY A 201 -19.64 21.21 -10.93
CA GLY A 201 -20.04 21.43 -9.55
C GLY A 201 -19.59 22.79 -9.01
N ILE A 202 -20.53 23.65 -8.60
CA ILE A 202 -20.23 25.01 -8.11
C ILE A 202 -19.30 24.98 -6.88
N GLU A 203 -19.55 24.09 -5.92
CA GLU A 203 -18.74 23.95 -4.70
C GLU A 203 -17.30 23.51 -4.97
N ALA A 204 -17.10 22.79 -6.07
CA ALA A 204 -15.78 22.34 -6.50
C ALA A 204 -15.04 23.39 -7.35
N CYS A 205 -15.75 24.41 -7.84
CA CYS A 205 -15.20 25.52 -8.60
C CYS A 205 -15.03 26.82 -7.81
N GLY A 206 -15.59 26.94 -6.61
CA GLY A 206 -15.47 28.16 -5.83
C GLY A 206 -15.71 27.96 -4.36
N ILE A 207 -15.05 28.79 -3.55
CA ILE A 207 -15.23 28.84 -2.11
C ILE A 207 -14.92 30.24 -1.60
N THR A 208 -15.53 30.63 -0.48
CA THR A 208 -15.11 31.80 0.29
C THR A 208 -14.59 31.32 1.64
N SER A 209 -13.34 31.65 2.00
CA SER A 209 -12.82 31.35 3.33
C SER A 209 -13.56 32.17 4.38
N ASN A 210 -13.91 31.52 5.49
CA ASN A 210 -14.66 32.14 6.56
C ASN A 210 -14.32 31.47 7.89
N LYS A 211 -13.79 32.26 8.82
CA LYS A 211 -13.37 31.81 10.14
C LYS A 211 -14.52 31.29 11.00
N THR A 212 -15.73 31.82 10.81
CA THR A 212 -16.92 31.47 11.61
C THR A 212 -17.50 30.13 11.20
N THR A 213 -17.57 29.85 9.89
CA THR A 213 -18.06 28.56 9.36
C THR A 213 -16.99 27.48 9.38
N GLY A 214 -15.71 27.86 9.45
CA GLY A 214 -14.60 26.90 9.37
C GLY A 214 -14.14 26.65 7.93
N ASP A 215 -14.70 27.34 6.94
CA ASP A 215 -14.30 27.20 5.53
C ASP A 215 -12.91 27.79 5.28
N ILE A 216 -12.02 27.01 4.71
CA ILE A 216 -10.65 27.41 4.34
C ILE A 216 -10.47 27.21 2.84
N ILE A 217 -9.70 28.07 2.19
CA ILE A 217 -9.20 27.76 0.84
C ILE A 217 -8.30 26.53 0.95
N ASN A 218 -8.38 25.60 0.00
CA ASN A 218 -7.53 24.41 -0.02
C ASN A 218 -6.08 24.82 0.25
N PRO A 219 -5.46 24.33 1.34
CA PRO A 219 -4.15 24.83 1.79
C PRO A 219 -3.01 24.46 0.84
N ILE A 220 -3.25 23.46 -0.01
CA ILE A 220 -2.29 22.88 -0.93
C ILE A 220 -2.83 23.00 -2.35
N ARG A 221 -1.93 23.27 -3.29
CA ARG A 221 -2.17 23.11 -4.71
C ARG A 221 -1.40 21.91 -5.24
N SER A 222 -1.98 21.19 -6.18
CA SER A 222 -1.36 20.04 -6.84
C SER A 222 -1.81 19.97 -8.30
N ALA A 223 -1.55 18.86 -8.98
CA ALA A 223 -2.05 18.60 -10.33
C ALA A 223 -2.60 17.19 -10.46
N ARG A 224 -3.57 17.06 -11.35
CA ARG A 224 -4.18 15.79 -11.76
C ARG A 224 -4.31 15.81 -13.27
N LEU A 225 -3.61 14.90 -13.94
CA LEU A 225 -3.64 14.77 -15.38
C LEU A 225 -4.34 13.47 -15.76
N ASN A 226 -5.10 13.49 -16.85
CA ASN A 226 -5.75 12.30 -17.38
C ASN A 226 -5.66 12.21 -18.90
N THR A 227 -5.93 11.02 -19.44
CA THR A 227 -5.97 10.80 -20.90
C THR A 227 -7.38 10.66 -21.47
N LYS A 228 -8.43 11.08 -20.73
CA LYS A 228 -9.84 10.93 -21.11
C LYS A 228 -10.13 11.58 -22.47
N GLY A 229 -10.86 10.88 -23.33
CA GLY A 229 -11.17 11.33 -24.70
C GLY A 229 -9.97 11.41 -25.65
N LYS A 230 -8.76 11.04 -25.19
CA LYS A 230 -7.50 11.15 -25.96
C LYS A 230 -6.83 9.79 -26.15
N ARG A 231 -6.51 9.12 -25.05
CA ARG A 231 -5.89 7.79 -25.02
C ARG A 231 -6.68 6.89 -24.08
N THR A 232 -7.18 5.79 -24.61
CA THR A 232 -7.87 4.75 -23.85
C THR A 232 -7.36 3.38 -24.27
N ILE A 233 -7.57 2.40 -23.40
CA ILE A 233 -7.22 1.02 -23.68
C ILE A 233 -8.33 0.11 -23.14
N THR A 234 -8.61 -0.99 -23.86
CA THR A 234 -9.41 -2.11 -23.37
C THR A 234 -8.59 -3.37 -23.53
N TYR A 235 -8.22 -3.97 -22.41
CA TYR A 235 -7.27 -5.09 -22.36
C TYR A 235 -5.88 -4.73 -22.89
N GLY A 236 -4.87 -5.44 -22.41
CA GLY A 236 -3.48 -5.22 -22.77
C GLY A 236 -2.61 -4.97 -21.55
N LYS A 237 -1.61 -4.11 -21.72
CA LYS A 237 -0.65 -3.78 -20.67
C LYS A 237 -0.49 -2.27 -20.59
N VAL A 238 -0.40 -1.75 -19.37
CA VAL A 238 0.03 -0.37 -19.10
C VAL A 238 1.20 -0.44 -18.13
N GLU A 239 2.30 0.23 -18.44
CA GLU A 239 3.46 0.36 -17.55
C GLU A 239 3.81 1.84 -17.42
N ILE A 240 4.06 2.25 -16.19
CA ILE A 240 4.40 3.62 -15.84
C ILE A 240 5.69 3.57 -15.03
N VAL A 241 6.72 4.24 -15.51
CA VAL A 241 7.97 4.36 -14.78
C VAL A 241 7.91 5.63 -13.94
N ALA A 242 7.86 5.49 -12.61
CA ALA A 242 7.74 6.63 -11.72
C ALA A 242 8.60 6.50 -10.46
N LYS A 243 9.01 7.65 -9.92
CA LYS A 243 9.64 7.82 -8.61
C LYS A 243 8.64 8.55 -7.71
N LEU A 244 8.34 7.98 -6.54
CA LEU A 244 7.28 8.48 -5.68
C LEU A 244 7.75 9.65 -4.78
N PRO A 245 6.84 10.53 -4.35
CA PRO A 245 7.18 11.65 -3.48
C PRO A 245 7.51 11.22 -2.05
N LYS A 246 8.25 12.09 -1.35
CA LYS A 246 8.49 12.02 0.09
C LYS A 246 7.84 13.20 0.81
N GLY A 247 7.00 12.87 1.79
CA GLY A 247 6.34 13.87 2.64
C GLY A 247 5.10 13.32 3.31
N ASP A 248 4.91 13.67 4.56
CA ASP A 248 3.71 13.27 5.29
C ASP A 248 2.46 13.79 4.59
N TRP A 249 1.45 12.91 4.52
CA TRP A 249 0.12 13.20 3.96
C TRP A 249 0.05 13.36 2.44
N LEU A 250 1.14 13.07 1.73
CA LEU A 250 1.12 12.94 0.28
C LEU A 250 0.52 11.61 -0.14
N TRP A 251 -0.29 11.61 -1.20
CA TRP A 251 -0.97 10.45 -1.76
C TRP A 251 -0.75 10.42 -3.29
N PRO A 252 0.40 9.91 -3.75
CA PRO A 252 0.61 9.63 -5.17
C PRO A 252 -0.29 8.50 -5.64
N ALA A 253 -0.90 8.67 -6.81
CA ALA A 253 -1.76 7.67 -7.45
C ALA A 253 -1.51 7.59 -8.96
N LEU A 254 -1.43 6.36 -9.46
CA LEU A 254 -1.42 5.98 -10.87
C LEU A 254 -2.54 4.97 -11.07
N TRP A 255 -3.58 5.38 -11.81
CA TRP A 255 -4.86 4.67 -11.78
C TRP A 255 -5.64 4.95 -13.05
N MET A 256 -6.70 4.19 -13.27
CA MET A 256 -7.48 4.25 -14.48
C MET A 256 -8.98 4.28 -14.17
N MET A 257 -9.70 5.08 -14.95
CA MET A 257 -11.14 5.24 -14.87
C MET A 257 -11.79 4.90 -16.21
N PRO A 258 -13.06 4.45 -16.24
CA PRO A 258 -13.75 4.11 -17.47
C PRO A 258 -14.01 5.38 -18.29
N GLU A 259 -13.82 5.29 -19.62
CA GLU A 259 -14.07 6.40 -20.54
C GLU A 259 -15.52 6.90 -20.44
N GLU A 260 -16.46 5.96 -20.27
CA GLU A 260 -17.88 6.21 -20.09
C GLU A 260 -18.40 5.46 -18.86
N GLU A 261 -19.33 6.08 -18.13
CA GLU A 261 -20.06 5.43 -17.02
C GLU A 261 -21.16 4.48 -17.52
N TYR A 262 -20.79 3.54 -18.40
CA TYR A 262 -21.71 2.68 -19.15
C TYR A 262 -22.64 1.84 -18.25
N TYR A 263 -22.14 1.40 -17.08
CA TYR A 263 -22.88 0.58 -16.13
C TYR A 263 -23.50 1.41 -14.99
N GLY A 264 -23.39 2.73 -15.05
CA GLY A 264 -23.78 3.67 -13.99
C GLY A 264 -22.57 4.33 -13.32
N GLY A 265 -22.88 5.23 -12.38
CA GLY A 265 -21.86 5.98 -11.64
C GLY A 265 -20.93 5.07 -10.82
N TRP A 266 -19.83 5.65 -10.36
CA TRP A 266 -18.84 4.93 -9.55
C TRP A 266 -19.47 4.19 -8.35
N PRO A 267 -19.07 2.94 -8.04
CA PRO A 267 -18.05 2.10 -8.68
C PRO A 267 -18.63 1.13 -9.73
N ALA A 268 -19.86 1.34 -10.21
CA ALA A 268 -20.54 0.39 -11.09
C ALA A 268 -19.84 0.23 -12.45
N SER A 269 -19.18 1.28 -12.93
CA SER A 269 -18.36 1.23 -14.15
C SER A 269 -16.88 0.88 -13.91
N GLY A 270 -16.49 0.66 -12.65
CA GLY A 270 -15.16 0.19 -12.24
C GLY A 270 -14.10 1.29 -12.07
N GLU A 271 -13.02 0.94 -11.37
CA GLU A 271 -11.77 1.71 -11.22
C GLU A 271 -10.60 0.73 -11.11
N ILE A 272 -9.46 1.05 -11.71
CA ILE A 272 -8.24 0.23 -11.65
C ILE A 272 -7.10 1.07 -11.07
N ASP A 273 -6.75 0.82 -9.82
CA ASP A 273 -5.60 1.46 -9.18
C ASP A 273 -4.34 0.62 -9.39
N ILE A 274 -3.50 1.07 -10.31
CA ILE A 274 -2.23 0.42 -10.64
C ILE A 274 -1.25 0.60 -9.48
N MET A 275 -1.21 1.81 -8.92
CA MET A 275 -0.36 2.14 -7.78
C MET A 275 -0.98 3.25 -6.95
N GLU A 276 -1.15 2.98 -5.67
CA GLU A 276 -1.34 4.01 -4.65
C GLU A 276 -0.29 3.85 -3.55
N SER A 277 0.19 4.97 -3.02
CA SER A 277 1.08 4.96 -1.86
C SER A 277 0.83 6.17 -0.96
N ARG A 278 1.53 6.21 0.17
CA ARG A 278 1.54 7.34 1.10
C ARG A 278 2.96 7.86 1.20
N GLY A 279 3.17 9.18 1.15
CA GLY A 279 4.50 9.77 1.30
C GLY A 279 5.09 9.71 2.72
N ASN A 280 4.29 9.26 3.71
CA ASN A 280 4.71 9.13 5.11
C ASN A 280 5.88 8.15 5.28
N GLU A 281 6.71 8.37 6.30
CA GLU A 281 7.84 7.50 6.65
C GLU A 281 7.44 6.06 7.00
N GLY A 282 7.82 5.12 6.15
CA GLY A 282 7.45 3.71 6.26
C GLY A 282 7.89 3.00 7.53
N THR A 283 9.00 3.45 8.15
CA THR A 283 9.49 2.88 9.41
C THR A 283 8.65 3.30 10.63
N SER A 284 7.88 4.38 10.52
CA SER A 284 7.11 4.96 11.64
C SER A 284 5.60 5.01 11.40
N TYR A 285 5.18 4.90 10.13
CA TYR A 285 3.80 5.05 9.69
C TYR A 285 3.30 3.79 8.97
N LYS A 286 2.05 3.40 9.24
CA LYS A 286 1.46 2.20 8.65
C LYS A 286 1.13 2.41 7.17
N GLY A 287 1.77 1.63 6.31
CA GLY A 287 1.61 1.72 4.86
C GLY A 287 2.12 3.05 4.31
N GLY A 288 3.27 3.51 4.83
CA GLY A 288 4.00 4.67 4.32
C GLY A 288 4.67 4.37 2.97
N ARG A 289 5.65 5.18 2.60
CA ARG A 289 6.25 5.20 1.25
C ARG A 289 7.06 3.96 0.87
N ASN A 290 7.26 3.03 1.80
CA ASN A 290 7.85 1.72 1.55
C ASN A 290 6.82 0.65 1.16
N GLU A 291 5.54 1.02 1.03
CA GLU A 291 4.44 0.14 0.64
C GLU A 291 3.67 0.78 -0.52
N VAL A 292 3.35 -0.01 -1.54
CA VAL A 292 2.41 0.36 -2.60
C VAL A 292 1.22 -0.57 -2.58
N GLY A 293 0.06 -0.05 -2.91
CA GLY A 293 -1.19 -0.78 -3.07
C GLY A 293 -1.63 -0.81 -4.53
N GLY A 294 -2.35 -1.87 -4.88
CA GLY A 294 -3.13 -1.95 -6.10
C GLY A 294 -4.52 -2.43 -5.75
N THR A 295 -5.53 -1.86 -6.40
CA THR A 295 -6.94 -2.02 -6.01
C THR A 295 -7.82 -2.03 -7.26
N LEU A 296 -8.91 -2.77 -7.20
CA LEU A 296 -9.99 -2.68 -8.20
C LEU A 296 -11.26 -2.31 -7.46
N HIS A 297 -11.87 -1.18 -7.78
CA HIS A 297 -13.19 -0.82 -7.26
C HIS A 297 -14.27 -1.34 -8.19
N TRP A 298 -15.30 -1.95 -7.60
CA TRP A 298 -16.45 -2.51 -8.31
C TRP A 298 -17.57 -2.80 -7.31
N GLY A 299 -18.79 -2.46 -7.70
CA GLY A 299 -20.00 -2.67 -6.91
C GLY A 299 -21.20 -2.05 -7.61
N PRO A 300 -22.43 -2.48 -7.31
CA PRO A 300 -23.61 -1.92 -7.97
C PRO A 300 -23.85 -0.45 -7.60
N VAL A 301 -23.42 -0.04 -6.39
CA VAL A 301 -23.52 1.32 -5.85
C VAL A 301 -22.34 1.59 -4.91
N TRP A 302 -22.15 2.85 -4.51
CA TRP A 302 -20.99 3.30 -3.72
C TRP A 302 -20.91 2.65 -2.32
N GLU A 303 -22.05 2.35 -1.68
CA GLU A 303 -22.08 1.70 -0.36
C GLU A 303 -21.58 0.25 -0.40
N LEU A 304 -21.65 -0.39 -1.57
CA LEU A 304 -21.33 -1.80 -1.77
C LEU A 304 -20.08 -2.01 -2.62
N ASP A 305 -19.16 -1.06 -2.59
CA ASP A 305 -17.86 -1.22 -3.21
C ASP A 305 -17.08 -2.41 -2.58
N MET A 306 -16.69 -3.37 -3.42
CA MET A 306 -16.04 -4.61 -3.04
C MET A 306 -14.52 -4.58 -3.18
N PHE A 307 -13.90 -3.39 -3.23
CA PHE A 307 -12.45 -3.22 -3.38
C PHE A 307 -11.58 -4.07 -2.42
N LYS A 308 -12.08 -4.34 -1.21
CA LYS A 308 -11.39 -5.20 -0.22
C LYS A 308 -11.18 -6.64 -0.71
N GLN A 309 -12.00 -7.12 -1.64
CA GLN A 309 -11.85 -8.46 -2.24
C GLN A 309 -10.82 -8.50 -3.36
N THR A 310 -10.39 -7.34 -3.84
CA THR A 310 -9.56 -7.14 -5.04
C THR A 310 -8.47 -6.09 -4.79
N SER A 311 -7.99 -6.02 -3.56
CA SER A 311 -6.87 -5.18 -3.15
C SER A 311 -5.70 -6.01 -2.64
N GLY A 312 -4.51 -5.45 -2.77
CA GLY A 312 -3.27 -6.07 -2.31
C GLY A 312 -2.16 -5.04 -2.23
N LYS A 313 -1.05 -5.45 -1.62
CA LYS A 313 0.02 -4.56 -1.21
C LYS A 313 1.38 -5.21 -1.43
N ARG A 314 2.38 -4.36 -1.69
CA ARG A 314 3.77 -4.79 -1.82
C ARG A 314 4.70 -3.87 -1.02
N ASP A 315 5.42 -4.46 -0.07
CA ASP A 315 6.37 -3.75 0.79
C ASP A 315 7.84 -3.91 0.33
N LEU A 316 8.61 -2.85 0.55
CA LEU A 316 10.06 -2.84 0.56
C LEU A 316 10.55 -2.78 2.02
N ARG A 317 11.57 -3.58 2.34
CA ARG A 317 12.03 -3.78 3.73
C ARG A 317 13.18 -2.88 4.17
N ARG A 318 14.01 -2.42 3.22
CA ARG A 318 15.29 -1.74 3.48
C ARG A 318 15.48 -0.45 2.67
N THR A 319 14.50 -0.12 1.86
CA THR A 319 14.42 1.08 1.04
C THR A 319 12.94 1.45 0.92
N ASP A 320 12.64 2.48 0.16
CA ASP A 320 11.28 2.88 -0.16
C ASP A 320 11.15 3.32 -1.63
N TYR A 321 9.92 3.51 -2.10
CA TYR A 321 9.62 3.81 -3.50
C TYR A 321 9.92 5.27 -3.89
N SER A 322 10.45 6.09 -2.97
CA SER A 322 10.89 7.47 -3.26
C SER A 322 12.38 7.57 -3.60
N GLU A 323 13.17 6.51 -3.36
CA GLU A 323 14.62 6.53 -3.58
C GLU A 323 15.00 6.34 -5.06
N ASP A 324 14.23 5.55 -5.82
CA ASP A 324 14.53 5.18 -7.21
C ASP A 324 13.27 5.16 -8.08
N PHE A 325 13.46 5.10 -9.40
CA PHE A 325 12.38 4.84 -10.35
C PHE A 325 11.97 3.37 -10.34
N HIS A 326 10.67 3.14 -10.29
CA HIS A 326 10.05 1.82 -10.32
C HIS A 326 9.08 1.69 -11.49
N ILE A 327 8.89 0.46 -11.97
CA ILE A 327 7.89 0.18 -13.02
C ILE A 327 6.60 -0.24 -12.34
N PHE A 328 5.53 0.55 -12.47
CA PHE A 328 4.20 0.17 -12.00
C PHE A 328 3.38 -0.30 -13.19
N GLY A 329 2.99 -1.58 -13.17
CA GLY A 329 2.40 -2.23 -14.33
C GLY A 329 1.07 -2.90 -14.04
N VAL A 330 0.17 -2.84 -15.01
CA VAL A 330 -1.05 -3.65 -15.06
C VAL A 330 -1.09 -4.45 -16.36
N GLU A 331 -1.30 -5.76 -16.25
CA GLU A 331 -1.75 -6.62 -17.33
C GLU A 331 -3.24 -6.91 -17.15
N TRP A 332 -4.02 -6.61 -18.17
CA TRP A 332 -5.47 -6.73 -18.13
C TRP A 332 -5.99 -7.51 -19.33
N THR A 333 -6.83 -8.49 -19.05
CA THR A 333 -7.49 -9.31 -20.06
C THR A 333 -8.93 -9.62 -19.65
N GLU A 334 -9.69 -10.20 -20.56
CA GLU A 334 -11.01 -10.80 -20.27
C GLU A 334 -10.97 -11.83 -19.12
N LYS A 335 -9.80 -12.43 -18.86
CA LYS A 335 -9.65 -13.55 -17.91
C LYS A 335 -9.13 -13.13 -16.56
N TYR A 336 -8.38 -12.04 -16.46
CA TYR A 336 -7.82 -11.53 -15.21
C TYR A 336 -7.33 -10.09 -15.33
N ILE A 337 -7.15 -9.44 -14.18
CA ILE A 337 -6.30 -8.26 -14.01
C ILE A 337 -5.15 -8.61 -13.07
N PHE A 338 -3.94 -8.22 -13.44
CA PHE A 338 -2.71 -8.47 -12.73
C PHE A 338 -1.90 -7.19 -12.59
N ILE A 339 -1.66 -6.76 -11.36
CA ILE A 339 -0.90 -5.53 -11.07
C ILE A 339 0.38 -5.91 -10.35
N TYR A 340 1.49 -5.30 -10.74
CA TYR A 340 2.82 -5.61 -10.24
C TYR A 340 3.71 -4.37 -10.19
N VAL A 341 4.83 -4.50 -9.49
CA VAL A 341 5.89 -3.48 -9.41
C VAL A 341 7.23 -4.07 -9.83
N ASP A 342 7.99 -3.35 -10.66
CA ASP A 342 9.30 -3.67 -11.27
C ASP A 342 9.33 -4.92 -12.19
N SER A 343 8.70 -5.99 -11.75
CA SER A 343 8.63 -7.25 -12.47
C SER A 343 7.30 -7.92 -12.19
N VAL A 344 6.82 -8.67 -13.18
CA VAL A 344 5.65 -9.55 -13.06
C VAL A 344 5.78 -10.62 -11.97
N LEU A 345 6.97 -10.84 -11.40
CA LEU A 345 7.14 -11.69 -10.23
C LEU A 345 6.84 -10.97 -8.91
N ALA A 346 6.91 -9.64 -8.90
CA ALA A 346 6.58 -8.78 -7.77
C ALA A 346 5.12 -8.31 -7.87
N GLN A 347 4.22 -9.31 -7.85
CA GLN A 347 2.78 -9.12 -7.79
C GLN A 347 2.35 -8.23 -6.61
N THR A 348 1.45 -7.30 -6.92
CA THR A 348 0.63 -6.55 -5.95
C THR A 348 -0.75 -7.18 -5.85
N ILE A 349 -1.46 -7.36 -6.97
CA ILE A 349 -2.73 -8.11 -7.03
C ILE A 349 -2.79 -9.04 -8.23
N TYR A 350 -3.54 -10.15 -8.08
CA TYR A 350 -3.96 -11.02 -9.19
C TYR A 350 -5.44 -11.35 -9.01
N THR A 351 -6.27 -10.81 -9.87
CA THR A 351 -7.73 -10.98 -9.85
C THR A 351 -8.17 -11.80 -11.06
N PRO A 352 -8.38 -13.12 -10.90
CA PRO A 352 -8.92 -13.94 -11.98
C PRO A 352 -10.44 -13.80 -12.08
N PHE A 353 -10.96 -13.71 -13.29
CA PHE A 353 -12.40 -13.71 -13.59
C PHE A 353 -12.92 -15.12 -13.92
N ARG A 354 -12.07 -15.99 -14.49
CA ARG A 354 -12.51 -17.31 -15.00
C ARG A 354 -12.51 -18.43 -13.97
N LYS A 355 -11.75 -18.35 -12.88
CA LYS A 355 -11.48 -19.49 -11.99
C LYS A 355 -12.71 -20.01 -11.21
N ARG A 356 -13.82 -19.26 -11.17
CA ARG A 356 -15.06 -19.68 -10.48
C ARG A 356 -16.30 -19.73 -11.36
N GLY A 357 -16.23 -19.30 -12.62
CA GLY A 357 -17.42 -19.25 -13.51
C GLY A 357 -18.47 -18.21 -13.10
N ASP A 358 -18.22 -17.46 -12.03
CA ASP A 358 -19.12 -16.47 -11.45
C ASP A 358 -18.73 -15.04 -11.91
N SER A 359 -19.73 -14.27 -12.32
CA SER A 359 -19.61 -12.82 -12.56
C SER A 359 -19.12 -12.10 -11.31
N LEU A 360 -18.58 -10.88 -11.47
CA LEU A 360 -18.27 -10.04 -10.31
C LEU A 360 -19.50 -9.81 -9.43
N TYR A 361 -20.72 -9.72 -10.00
CA TYR A 361 -21.93 -9.57 -9.20
C TYR A 361 -22.15 -10.75 -8.22
N GLN A 362 -21.95 -11.97 -8.71
CA GLN A 362 -22.02 -13.19 -7.91
C GLN A 362 -20.87 -13.28 -6.90
N ARG A 363 -19.65 -12.91 -7.31
CA ARG A 363 -18.48 -12.86 -6.41
C ARG A 363 -18.70 -11.89 -5.24
N GLY A 364 -19.33 -10.74 -5.51
CA GLY A 364 -19.70 -9.75 -4.51
C GLY A 364 -20.82 -10.22 -3.59
N GLY A 365 -21.62 -11.21 -4.01
CA GLY A 365 -22.76 -11.72 -3.23
C GLY A 365 -23.92 -10.73 -3.14
N PHE A 366 -24.02 -9.77 -4.07
CA PHE A 366 -24.95 -8.64 -3.98
C PHE A 366 -26.42 -9.04 -4.00
N GLY A 367 -26.76 -10.17 -4.63
CA GLY A 367 -28.14 -10.70 -4.62
C GLY A 367 -28.67 -11.06 -3.23
N ASN A 368 -27.80 -11.13 -2.21
CA ASN A 368 -28.16 -11.37 -0.81
C ASN A 368 -27.94 -10.13 0.08
N MET A 369 -27.68 -8.97 -0.51
CA MET A 369 -27.47 -7.71 0.19
C MET A 369 -28.68 -6.81 -0.01
N GLU A 370 -29.02 -6.04 1.01
CA GLU A 370 -30.12 -5.09 0.98
C GLU A 370 -29.61 -3.69 1.29
N ILE A 371 -30.06 -2.71 0.51
CA ILE A 371 -29.93 -1.28 0.78
C ILE A 371 -31.34 -0.71 0.81
N ASN A 372 -31.70 -0.02 1.89
CA ASN A 372 -33.04 0.55 2.06
C ASN A 372 -34.14 -0.49 1.81
N GLU A 373 -33.99 -1.69 2.37
CA GLU A 373 -34.95 -2.81 2.23
C GLU A 373 -35.12 -3.34 0.79
N THR A 374 -34.18 -3.02 -0.12
CA THR A 374 -34.21 -3.46 -1.52
C THR A 374 -32.89 -4.09 -1.94
N VAL A 375 -32.95 -5.12 -2.78
CA VAL A 375 -31.77 -5.75 -3.38
C VAL A 375 -31.27 -4.85 -4.52
N PRO A 376 -29.97 -4.48 -4.55
CA PRO A 376 -29.42 -3.69 -5.65
C PRO A 376 -29.60 -4.39 -7.00
N GLU A 377 -30.08 -3.65 -8.00
CA GLU A 377 -30.13 -4.14 -9.38
C GLU A 377 -28.72 -4.55 -9.84
N ASN A 378 -28.62 -5.58 -10.69
CA ASN A 378 -27.35 -5.98 -11.27
C ASN A 378 -27.03 -5.10 -12.50
N PRO A 379 -26.12 -4.10 -12.40
CA PRO A 379 -25.81 -3.23 -13.52
C PRO A 379 -25.13 -3.97 -14.67
N TRP A 380 -24.49 -5.11 -14.39
CA TRP A 380 -23.72 -5.90 -15.34
C TRP A 380 -24.54 -7.00 -16.02
N ALA A 381 -25.82 -7.15 -15.69
CA ALA A 381 -26.68 -8.22 -16.22
C ALA A 381 -26.78 -8.23 -17.75
N LYS A 382 -26.61 -7.06 -18.39
CA LYS A 382 -26.65 -6.90 -19.86
C LYS A 382 -25.28 -7.13 -20.52
N SER A 383 -24.19 -7.22 -19.75
CA SER A 383 -22.87 -7.47 -20.34
C SER A 383 -22.75 -8.93 -20.77
N PRO A 384 -22.23 -9.21 -21.98
CA PRO A 384 -21.89 -10.57 -22.37
C PRO A 384 -20.64 -11.09 -21.64
N ASN A 385 -19.86 -10.20 -20.99
CA ASN A 385 -18.58 -10.53 -20.41
C ASN A 385 -18.67 -10.68 -18.90
N ILE A 386 -18.13 -11.79 -18.39
CA ILE A 386 -18.11 -12.12 -16.96
C ILE A 386 -17.25 -11.16 -16.12
N ASN A 387 -16.33 -10.46 -16.78
CA ASN A 387 -15.38 -9.55 -16.15
C ASN A 387 -15.87 -8.10 -16.09
N ALA A 388 -17.12 -7.82 -16.49
CA ALA A 388 -17.76 -6.53 -16.27
C ALA A 388 -17.66 -6.13 -14.77
N PRO A 389 -17.28 -4.88 -14.45
CA PRO A 389 -17.25 -3.74 -15.37
C PRO A 389 -15.92 -3.51 -16.13
N PHE A 390 -14.91 -4.36 -15.94
CA PHE A 390 -13.59 -4.21 -16.55
C PHE A 390 -13.54 -4.75 -18.00
N ASP A 391 -14.59 -4.50 -18.77
CA ASP A 391 -14.77 -4.93 -20.16
C ASP A 391 -15.03 -3.76 -21.12
N ARG A 392 -14.73 -2.54 -20.67
CA ARG A 392 -14.90 -1.27 -21.41
C ARG A 392 -13.58 -0.52 -21.52
N PRO A 393 -13.46 0.52 -22.36
CA PRO A 393 -12.25 1.36 -22.41
C PRO A 393 -12.03 2.15 -21.12
N PHE A 394 -10.77 2.18 -20.66
CA PHE A 394 -10.33 2.97 -19.52
C PHE A 394 -9.27 3.98 -19.97
N TYR A 395 -9.28 5.18 -19.37
CA TYR A 395 -8.25 6.20 -19.51
C TYR A 395 -7.36 6.24 -18.27
N LEU A 396 -6.13 6.73 -18.42
CA LEU A 396 -5.15 6.83 -17.33
C LEU A 396 -5.30 8.16 -16.59
N ILE A 397 -5.05 8.14 -15.28
CA ILE A 397 -4.97 9.28 -14.38
C ILE A 397 -3.66 9.21 -13.60
N VAL A 398 -2.97 10.34 -13.50
CA VAL A 398 -1.77 10.52 -12.69
C VAL A 398 -1.93 11.76 -11.82
N ASN A 399 -1.73 11.62 -10.50
CA ASN A 399 -1.85 12.75 -9.57
C ASN A 399 -1.09 12.52 -8.26
N VAL A 400 -0.92 13.60 -7.51
CA VAL A 400 -0.49 13.56 -6.10
C VAL A 400 -1.53 14.31 -5.28
N ALA A 401 -2.45 13.58 -4.66
CA ALA A 401 -3.41 14.17 -3.72
C ALA A 401 -2.71 14.46 -2.38
N VAL A 402 -3.26 15.37 -1.58
CA VAL A 402 -2.70 15.72 -0.27
C VAL A 402 -3.78 15.78 0.80
N GLY A 403 -3.59 14.99 1.86
CA GLY A 403 -4.60 14.81 2.90
C GLY A 403 -5.92 14.26 2.35
N THR A 404 -6.83 13.83 3.23
CA THR A 404 -8.16 13.33 2.83
C THR A 404 -9.01 13.01 4.07
N THR A 405 -10.34 13.03 3.92
CA THR A 405 -11.29 12.61 4.95
C THR A 405 -11.86 11.20 4.75
N ASN A 406 -11.52 10.48 3.67
CA ASN A 406 -12.06 9.13 3.42
C ASN A 406 -11.43 8.01 4.27
N GLY A 407 -10.55 8.34 5.22
CA GLY A 407 -9.86 7.35 6.07
C GLY A 407 -8.65 6.66 5.43
N TYR A 408 -8.21 7.09 4.24
CA TYR A 408 -7.01 6.55 3.59
C TYR A 408 -5.76 6.67 4.47
N PHE A 409 -5.61 7.77 5.22
CA PHE A 409 -4.55 7.94 6.21
C PHE A 409 -4.99 7.38 7.57
N PRO A 410 -4.48 6.22 8.02
CA PRO A 410 -4.83 5.68 9.33
C PRO A 410 -4.25 6.52 10.49
N ARG A 411 -4.91 6.43 11.65
CA ARG A 411 -4.42 7.00 12.91
C ARG A 411 -3.39 6.12 13.64
N MET A 412 -2.87 5.07 13.01
CA MET A 412 -2.00 4.10 13.67
C MET A 412 -0.52 4.39 13.39
N ARG A 413 0.33 4.32 14.43
CA ARG A 413 1.79 4.24 14.28
C ARG A 413 2.23 2.79 14.21
N ILE A 414 3.41 2.56 13.66
CA ILE A 414 4.12 1.27 13.79
C ILE A 414 5.08 1.39 14.99
N SER A 415 5.02 0.43 15.93
CA SER A 415 6.01 0.35 17.01
C SER A 415 7.39 -0.03 16.44
N GLN A 416 8.43 0.77 16.74
CA GLN A 416 9.79 0.48 16.28
C GLN A 416 10.33 -0.85 16.81
N ALA A 417 9.90 -1.27 18.01
CA ALA A 417 10.39 -2.50 18.63
C ALA A 417 9.83 -3.78 17.98
N ASN A 418 8.53 -3.79 17.61
CA ASN A 418 7.84 -5.03 17.26
C ASN A 418 7.06 -4.96 15.92
N ARG A 419 7.13 -3.83 15.20
CA ARG A 419 6.33 -3.51 14.00
C ARG A 419 4.83 -3.73 14.16
N THR A 420 4.32 -3.61 15.38
CA THR A 420 2.89 -3.75 15.64
C THR A 420 2.18 -2.41 15.47
N PRO A 421 1.01 -2.37 14.82
CA PRO A 421 0.18 -1.18 14.81
C PRO A 421 -0.22 -0.81 16.24
N GLN A 422 0.06 0.43 16.65
CA GLN A 422 -0.37 0.98 17.93
C GLN A 422 -1.15 2.27 17.69
N LEU A 423 -2.26 2.43 18.43
CA LEU A 423 -2.86 3.74 18.60
C LEU A 423 -1.85 4.62 19.32
N ALA A 424 -1.70 5.87 18.87
CA ALA A 424 -0.86 6.81 19.58
C ALA A 424 -1.35 6.97 21.03
N SER A 425 -0.41 7.11 21.97
CA SER A 425 -0.66 7.10 23.41
C SER A 425 -1.54 8.25 23.92
N ASP A 426 -1.69 9.30 23.12
CA ASP A 426 -2.56 10.46 23.35
C ASP A 426 -4.00 10.24 22.84
N GLY A 427 -4.32 9.09 22.23
CA GLY A 427 -5.62 8.82 21.61
C GLY A 427 -5.82 9.51 20.26
N TYR A 428 -4.85 10.30 19.80
CA TYR A 428 -4.83 10.98 18.51
C TYR A 428 -3.61 10.49 17.75
N GLY A 429 -3.83 9.61 16.77
CA GLY A 429 -2.77 9.15 15.87
C GLY A 429 -1.87 10.26 15.31
N PRO A 430 -0.78 9.91 14.61
CA PRO A 430 0.10 10.89 13.98
C PRO A 430 -0.63 11.81 12.99
N LYS A 431 -1.81 11.41 12.50
CA LYS A 431 -2.69 12.18 11.63
C LYS A 431 -3.30 13.38 12.40
N PRO A 432 -3.03 14.63 11.99
CA PRO A 432 -3.46 15.80 12.74
C PRO A 432 -4.95 16.13 12.66
N TRP A 433 -5.68 15.60 11.67
CA TRP A 433 -7.10 15.87 11.48
C TRP A 433 -8.00 14.66 11.78
N ARG A 434 -9.30 14.91 12.02
CA ARG A 434 -10.34 13.87 12.05
C ARG A 434 -11.07 13.82 10.71
N ASP A 435 -11.36 12.62 10.24
CA ASP A 435 -12.05 12.40 8.97
C ASP A 435 -13.47 12.98 8.96
N GLY A 436 -14.23 12.82 10.05
CA GLY A 436 -15.58 13.38 10.18
C GLY A 436 -15.66 14.80 10.74
N ALA A 437 -14.55 15.54 10.82
CA ALA A 437 -14.57 16.92 11.31
C ALA A 437 -14.81 17.90 10.15
N GLU A 438 -15.73 18.84 10.33
CA GLU A 438 -16.02 19.89 9.35
C GLU A 438 -14.78 20.79 9.09
N ASP A 439 -13.93 20.96 10.10
CA ASP A 439 -12.71 21.75 10.06
C ASP A 439 -11.44 20.92 9.78
N ALA A 440 -11.56 19.73 9.19
CA ALA A 440 -10.42 18.82 8.95
C ALA A 440 -9.27 19.48 8.18
N GLN A 441 -9.57 20.27 7.14
CA GLN A 441 -8.57 21.03 6.39
C GLN A 441 -7.86 22.08 7.25
N ARG A 442 -8.55 22.72 8.20
CA ARG A 442 -7.93 23.66 9.15
C ARG A 442 -7.05 22.96 10.16
N GLN A 443 -7.46 21.79 10.65
CA GLN A 443 -6.62 20.98 11.55
C GLN A 443 -5.34 20.53 10.84
N PHE A 444 -5.45 20.13 9.58
CA PHE A 444 -4.31 19.85 8.72
C PHE A 444 -3.39 21.07 8.57
N TRP A 445 -3.95 22.24 8.22
CA TRP A 445 -3.18 23.48 8.07
C TRP A 445 -2.50 23.93 9.37
N ALA A 446 -3.21 23.89 10.50
CA ALA A 446 -2.67 24.27 11.80
C ALA A 446 -1.49 23.39 12.23
N ALA A 447 -1.45 22.13 11.77
CA ALA A 447 -0.36 21.20 12.04
C ALA A 447 0.83 21.33 11.05
N ARG A 448 0.80 22.30 10.13
CA ARG A 448 1.87 22.55 9.14
C ARG A 448 3.28 22.54 9.72
N PRO A 449 3.58 23.22 10.86
CA PRO A 449 4.93 23.20 11.44
C PRO A 449 5.45 21.80 11.79
N VAL A 450 4.56 20.80 11.92
CA VAL A 450 4.91 19.41 12.23
C VAL A 450 5.18 18.60 10.97
N TRP A 451 4.31 18.71 9.96
CA TRP A 451 4.39 17.85 8.77
C TRP A 451 5.17 18.47 7.61
N GLU A 452 5.18 19.79 7.45
CA GLU A 452 5.86 20.46 6.34
C GLU A 452 7.36 20.16 6.30
N PRO A 453 8.10 20.09 7.43
CA PRO A 453 9.52 19.72 7.40
C PRO A 453 9.80 18.31 6.87
N SER A 454 8.79 17.44 6.80
CA SER A 454 8.92 16.11 6.21
C SER A 454 8.90 16.13 4.68
N TRP A 455 8.40 17.20 4.07
CA TRP A 455 8.35 17.37 2.62
C TRP A 455 9.74 17.70 2.11
N GLY A 456 10.15 17.00 1.05
CA GLY A 456 11.42 17.26 0.39
C GLY A 456 11.50 18.66 -0.25
N ALA A 457 12.70 19.10 -0.62
CA ALA A 457 12.88 20.34 -1.40
C ALA A 457 12.63 20.08 -2.89
N GLY A 458 11.99 21.03 -3.60
CA GLY A 458 11.71 20.92 -5.03
C GLY A 458 11.01 19.60 -5.37
N ASP A 459 11.52 18.86 -6.35
CA ASP A 459 10.86 17.67 -6.90
C ASP A 459 10.79 16.48 -5.95
N SER A 460 11.57 16.48 -4.87
CA SER A 460 11.52 15.39 -3.89
C SER A 460 10.22 15.32 -3.09
N ARG A 461 9.41 16.39 -3.09
CA ARG A 461 8.01 16.36 -2.57
C ARG A 461 6.98 15.98 -3.65
N GLY A 462 7.40 15.84 -4.90
CA GLY A 462 6.55 15.51 -6.04
C GLY A 462 6.77 14.08 -6.55
N MET A 463 5.84 13.63 -7.39
CA MET A 463 5.99 12.39 -8.15
C MET A 463 6.60 12.72 -9.50
N THR A 464 7.66 12.00 -9.87
CA THR A 464 8.27 12.12 -11.20
C THR A 464 7.89 10.89 -12.02
N VAL A 465 7.17 11.07 -13.13
CA VAL A 465 6.80 10.04 -14.08
C VAL A 465 7.71 10.16 -15.31
N LYS A 466 8.62 9.20 -15.45
CA LYS A 466 9.60 9.18 -16.53
C LYS A 466 8.99 8.81 -17.87
N ASN A 467 8.12 7.81 -17.89
CA ASN A 467 7.37 7.47 -19.09
C ASN A 467 6.09 6.70 -18.76
N VAL A 468 5.20 6.68 -19.74
CA VAL A 468 3.98 5.89 -19.76
C VAL A 468 3.94 5.12 -21.07
N ARG A 469 3.60 3.83 -21.00
CA ARG A 469 3.46 2.98 -22.17
C ARG A 469 2.20 2.14 -22.09
N MET A 470 1.52 2.02 -23.22
CA MET A 470 0.35 1.18 -23.41
C MET A 470 0.61 0.18 -24.54
N TRP A 471 0.24 -1.07 -24.31
CA TRP A 471 0.36 -2.14 -25.30
C TRP A 471 -0.94 -2.90 -25.46
N ASN A 472 -1.28 -3.23 -26.70
CA ASN A 472 -2.34 -4.18 -27.00
C ASN A 472 -1.80 -5.62 -26.97
N PRO A 473 -2.66 -6.60 -26.62
CA PRO A 473 -2.29 -8.01 -26.71
C PRO A 473 -2.14 -8.43 -28.18
N GLY A 474 -1.09 -9.18 -28.50
CA GLY A 474 -0.78 -9.69 -29.83
C GLY A 474 0.52 -9.13 -30.42
N LYS A 475 0.95 -9.72 -31.55
CA LYS A 475 2.09 -9.20 -32.33
C LYS A 475 1.71 -7.90 -33.02
N CYS A 476 2.66 -7.00 -33.18
CA CYS A 476 2.46 -5.84 -34.06
C CYS A 476 2.18 -6.32 -35.49
N ALA A 477 1.17 -5.70 -36.11
CA ALA A 477 0.75 -5.97 -37.47
C ALA A 477 1.79 -5.50 -38.49
#